data_AF-A0A2D7S2G7-F1
#
_entry.id   AF-A0A2D7S2G7-F1
#
_cell.length_a   1.000
_cell.length_b   1.000
_cell.length_c   1.000
_cell.angle_alpha   90.00
_cell.angle_beta   90.00
_cell.angle_gamma   90.00
#
_symmetry.space_group_name_H-M   'P 1'
#
loop_
_entity.id
_entity.type
_entity.pdbx_description
1 polymer ?
#
loop_
_entity_poly.entity_id
_entity_poly.type
_entity_poly.pdbx_seq_one_letter_code
_entity_poly.pdbx_strand_id
1 'polypeptide(L)'
;MKKYTLLLFSIIIPFLTFSQETHYVYVQEMSYSPNSLTIQVGDQVSFTHEGIGMHDVNFTTNSITFEPFNNPVEITTLPGEGQYQSEAGLMGVITFDVPGVYNYDCSMYGHASMGMVASITVNEQGCEDDDSFIEDNFGSFFITDCAALIAFLADSYDYSIFESCSWNGAPMNDFGGLLISDICECSCEGVEEETTTVVDIIVGSEDHNTLETAVITAGLVDALSGEGPFTVFAPTDNAFDALPEGT
;
A
#
# COMPACT_ATOMS: atom_id res chain seq x y z
N MET A 1 -13.13 -45.98 -17.15
CA MET A 1 -12.56 -44.68 -17.54
C MET A 1 -13.56 -43.60 -17.13
N LYS A 2 -13.36 -42.96 -15.98
CA LYS A 2 -14.20 -41.83 -15.53
C LYS A 2 -13.77 -40.60 -16.32
N LYS A 3 -14.70 -40.02 -17.10
CA LYS A 3 -14.47 -38.76 -17.83
C LYS A 3 -14.63 -37.63 -16.82
N TYR A 4 -13.53 -36.95 -16.50
CA TYR A 4 -13.57 -35.70 -15.74
C TYR A 4 -13.79 -34.57 -16.74
N THR A 5 -14.99 -33.99 -16.72
CA THR A 5 -15.29 -32.76 -17.46
C THR A 5 -14.72 -31.61 -16.65
N LEU A 6 -13.66 -30.97 -17.15
CA LEU A 6 -13.15 -29.71 -16.60
C LEU A 6 -14.20 -28.62 -16.83
N LEU A 7 -14.87 -28.18 -15.77
CA LEU A 7 -15.64 -26.94 -15.77
C LEU A 7 -14.64 -25.81 -15.52
N LEU A 8 -14.31 -25.07 -16.58
CA LEU A 8 -13.64 -23.77 -16.47
C LEU A 8 -14.64 -22.79 -15.84
N PHE A 9 -14.56 -22.62 -14.52
CA PHE A 9 -15.15 -21.46 -13.87
C PHE A 9 -14.31 -20.26 -14.28
N SER A 10 -14.90 -19.37 -15.07
CA SER A 10 -14.34 -18.05 -15.32
C SER A 10 -14.43 -17.30 -13.99
N ILE A 11 -13.30 -17.19 -13.28
CA ILE A 11 -13.19 -16.39 -12.06
C ILE A 11 -13.33 -14.94 -12.51
N ILE A 12 -14.51 -14.36 -12.26
CA ILE A 12 -14.70 -12.92 -12.33
C ILE A 12 -14.23 -12.42 -10.97
N ILE A 13 -12.97 -12.00 -10.89
CA ILE A 13 -12.47 -11.26 -9.73
C ILE A 13 -13.25 -9.93 -9.74
N PRO A 14 -14.08 -9.63 -8.73
CA PRO A 14 -14.62 -8.29 -8.60
C PRO A 14 -13.42 -7.40 -8.29
N PHE A 15 -12.92 -6.67 -9.29
CA PHE A 15 -12.12 -5.49 -9.00
C PHE A 15 -13.02 -4.59 -8.15
N LEU A 16 -12.62 -4.33 -6.90
CA LEU A 16 -13.14 -3.20 -6.14
C LEU A 16 -12.96 -1.98 -7.03
N THR A 17 -14.05 -1.56 -7.68
CA THR A 17 -14.04 -0.37 -8.52
C THR A 17 -14.10 0.82 -7.57
N PHE A 18 -12.93 1.26 -7.13
CA PHE A 18 -12.82 2.52 -6.41
C PHE A 18 -13.35 3.65 -7.30
N SER A 19 -14.10 4.58 -6.72
CA SER A 19 -14.72 5.68 -7.46
C SER A 19 -13.65 6.70 -7.87
N GLN A 20 -13.03 6.48 -9.03
CA GLN A 20 -12.10 7.42 -9.65
C GLN A 20 -12.80 8.74 -9.96
N GLU A 21 -12.43 9.83 -9.26
CA GLU A 21 -12.92 11.18 -9.55
C GLU A 21 -12.05 11.84 -10.62
N THR A 22 -12.65 12.69 -11.46
CA THR A 22 -11.90 13.52 -12.42
C THR A 22 -11.93 14.97 -11.98
N HIS A 23 -10.76 15.50 -11.67
CA HIS A 23 -10.52 16.91 -11.36
C HIS A 23 -10.09 17.67 -12.61
N TYR A 24 -10.21 19.00 -12.56
CA TYR A 24 -9.96 19.87 -13.72
C TYR A 24 -8.94 20.95 -13.39
N VAL A 25 -7.94 21.11 -14.26
CA VAL A 25 -7.00 22.22 -14.25
C VAL A 25 -7.12 22.96 -15.58
N TYR A 26 -7.44 24.25 -15.50
CA TYR A 26 -7.52 25.13 -16.65
C TYR A 26 -6.20 25.86 -16.85
N VAL A 27 -5.67 25.78 -18.07
CA VAL A 27 -4.41 26.40 -18.50
C VAL A 27 -4.76 27.61 -19.33
N GLN A 28 -4.63 28.80 -18.76
CA GLN A 28 -4.97 30.04 -19.43
C GLN A 28 -4.13 31.22 -18.95
N GLU A 29 -4.00 32.21 -19.82
CA GLU A 29 -3.24 33.44 -19.58
C GLU A 29 -1.79 33.17 -19.17
N MET A 30 -1.47 33.27 -17.87
CA MET A 30 -0.13 33.02 -17.31
C MET A 30 -0.25 32.16 -16.04
N SER A 31 -1.24 31.26 -15.99
CA SER A 31 -1.61 30.54 -14.78
C SER A 31 -2.22 29.16 -15.02
N TYR A 32 -2.08 28.32 -14.01
CA TYR A 32 -2.88 27.11 -13.82
C TYR A 32 -4.00 27.41 -12.82
N SER A 33 -5.22 26.98 -13.12
CA SER A 33 -6.37 27.21 -12.24
C SER A 33 -7.15 25.90 -12.00
N PRO A 34 -7.16 25.38 -10.75
CA PRO A 34 -6.39 25.86 -9.60
C PRO A 34 -4.88 25.62 -9.78
N ASN A 35 -4.04 26.39 -9.10
CA ASN A 35 -2.58 26.19 -9.07
C ASN A 35 -2.11 25.28 -7.91
N SER A 36 -3.03 24.91 -7.02
CA SER A 36 -2.82 23.90 -5.98
C SER A 36 -4.07 23.05 -5.91
N LEU A 37 -3.90 21.74 -6.08
CA LEU A 37 -4.99 20.78 -6.06
C LEU A 37 -4.63 19.65 -5.08
N THR A 38 -5.61 19.15 -4.34
CA THR A 38 -5.46 17.96 -3.49
C THR A 38 -6.44 16.90 -3.97
N ILE A 39 -5.94 15.70 -4.25
CA ILE A 39 -6.70 14.56 -4.78
C ILE A 39 -6.34 13.28 -4.02
N GLN A 40 -7.05 12.19 -4.29
CA GLN A 40 -6.72 10.84 -3.77
C GLN A 40 -5.94 10.04 -4.80
N VAL A 41 -5.20 9.02 -4.35
CA VAL A 41 -4.61 8.03 -5.25
C VAL A 41 -5.70 7.43 -6.16
N GLY A 42 -5.39 7.28 -7.45
CA GLY A 42 -6.30 6.74 -8.45
C GLY A 42 -7.19 7.79 -9.13
N ASP A 43 -7.26 9.01 -8.63
CA ASP A 43 -7.98 10.11 -9.28
C ASP A 43 -7.30 10.55 -10.60
N GLN A 44 -8.10 11.14 -11.49
CA GLN A 44 -7.63 11.75 -12.73
C GLN A 44 -7.59 13.28 -12.63
N VAL A 45 -6.63 13.91 -13.29
CA VAL A 45 -6.63 15.37 -13.54
C VAL A 45 -6.65 15.62 -15.04
N SER A 46 -7.70 16.31 -15.49
CA SER A 46 -7.88 16.79 -16.85
C SER A 46 -7.32 18.19 -17.01
N PHE A 47 -6.33 18.35 -17.89
CA PHE A 47 -5.72 19.63 -18.21
C PHE A 47 -6.32 20.19 -19.49
N THR A 48 -6.98 21.34 -19.41
CA THR A 48 -7.64 21.98 -20.55
C THR A 48 -7.06 23.37 -20.78
N HIS A 49 -6.54 23.61 -21.98
CA HIS A 49 -6.12 24.94 -22.40
C HIS A 49 -7.35 25.79 -22.73
N GLU A 50 -7.47 26.96 -22.13
CA GLU A 50 -8.53 27.94 -22.41
C GLU A 50 -7.92 29.23 -22.95
N GLY A 51 -8.44 29.72 -24.08
CA GLY A 51 -7.99 30.98 -24.67
C GLY A 51 -6.80 30.86 -25.63
N ILE A 52 -5.93 31.88 -25.59
CA ILE A 52 -4.80 32.07 -26.50
C ILE A 52 -3.50 32.18 -25.69
N GLY A 53 -2.37 31.82 -26.31
CA GLY A 53 -1.08 31.73 -25.62
C GLY A 53 -0.44 30.40 -25.94
N MET A 54 0.85 30.23 -25.68
CA MET A 54 1.52 28.93 -25.86
C MET A 54 1.83 28.37 -24.48
N HIS A 55 1.20 27.25 -24.14
CA HIS A 55 1.36 26.60 -22.85
C HIS A 55 1.54 25.10 -22.98
N ASP A 56 2.30 24.55 -22.06
CA ASP A 56 2.49 23.13 -21.79
C ASP A 56 2.19 22.86 -20.31
N VAL A 57 2.24 21.59 -19.90
CA VAL A 57 2.21 21.19 -18.50
C VAL A 57 3.41 20.29 -18.25
N ASN A 58 4.51 20.89 -17.80
CA ASN A 58 5.80 20.24 -17.67
C ASN A 58 6.01 19.67 -16.25
N PHE A 59 6.10 18.34 -16.16
CA PHE A 59 6.31 17.59 -14.91
C PHE A 59 7.76 17.12 -14.71
N THR A 60 8.64 17.35 -15.68
CA THR A 60 9.95 16.69 -15.71
C THR A 60 11.04 17.53 -15.05
N THR A 61 11.29 18.74 -15.59
CA THR A 61 12.41 19.59 -15.17
C THR A 61 11.89 20.97 -14.80
N ASN A 62 12.26 21.49 -13.65
CA ASN A 62 11.90 22.84 -13.24
C ASN A 62 12.50 23.88 -14.20
N SER A 63 11.65 24.66 -14.86
CA SER A 63 12.03 25.61 -15.91
C SER A 63 12.76 26.86 -15.37
N ILE A 64 12.83 27.02 -14.05
CA ILE A 64 13.54 28.11 -13.37
C ILE A 64 14.92 27.65 -12.92
N THR A 65 15.02 26.47 -12.29
CA THR A 65 16.28 25.96 -11.71
C THR A 65 17.05 25.05 -12.65
N PHE A 66 16.40 24.50 -13.67
CA PHE A 66 16.91 23.47 -14.58
C PHE A 66 17.23 22.12 -13.90
N GLU A 67 16.69 21.90 -12.71
CA GLU A 67 16.80 20.65 -11.96
C GLU A 67 15.50 19.84 -12.07
N PRO A 68 15.54 18.50 -11.99
CA PRO A 68 14.32 17.68 -12.00
C PRO A 68 13.41 18.05 -10.83
N PHE A 69 12.09 17.96 -11.05
CA PHE A 69 11.11 18.18 -9.97
C PHE A 69 11.17 17.09 -8.88
N ASN A 70 11.72 15.92 -9.20
CA ASN A 70 11.73 14.74 -8.33
C ASN A 70 10.32 14.36 -7.86
N ASN A 71 9.36 14.41 -8.78
CA ASN A 71 8.00 13.95 -8.54
C ASN A 71 8.01 12.44 -8.19
N PRO A 72 6.99 11.95 -7.45
CA PRO A 72 6.95 10.56 -6.98
C PRO A 72 7.14 9.50 -8.07
N VAL A 73 6.66 9.77 -9.28
CA VAL A 73 6.88 8.95 -10.48
C VAL A 73 7.06 9.86 -11.70
N GLU A 74 7.72 9.36 -12.74
CA GLU A 74 7.80 10.03 -14.04
C GLU A 74 6.40 10.15 -14.64
N ILE A 75 5.99 11.39 -14.95
CA ILE A 75 4.72 11.71 -15.58
C ILE A 75 4.99 12.30 -16.97
N THR A 76 4.15 11.93 -17.93
CA THR A 76 4.17 12.49 -19.27
C THR A 76 3.80 13.98 -19.24
N THR A 77 4.73 14.83 -19.68
CA THR A 77 4.48 16.26 -19.93
C THR A 77 3.43 16.43 -21.02
N LEU A 78 2.49 17.37 -20.86
CA LEU A 78 1.37 17.58 -21.79
C LEU A 78 1.56 18.81 -22.68
N PRO A 79 1.16 18.75 -23.97
CA PRO A 79 0.55 17.60 -24.66
C PRO A 79 1.57 16.51 -25.07
N GLY A 80 2.85 16.75 -24.83
CA GLY A 80 3.95 15.83 -25.06
C GLY A 80 5.26 16.52 -24.70
N GLU A 81 6.35 15.77 -24.53
CA GLU A 81 7.65 16.35 -24.22
C GLU A 81 8.11 17.33 -25.32
N GLY A 82 8.43 18.57 -24.92
CA GLY A 82 8.80 19.64 -25.84
C GLY A 82 7.69 20.10 -26.78
N GLN A 83 6.43 19.70 -26.54
CA GLN A 83 5.26 20.18 -27.26
C GLN A 83 4.51 21.22 -26.43
N TYR A 84 3.74 22.07 -27.10
CA TYR A 84 2.88 23.07 -26.48
C TYR A 84 1.54 23.11 -27.19
N GLN A 85 0.55 23.65 -26.51
CA GLN A 85 -0.76 23.94 -27.06
C GLN A 85 -0.93 25.45 -27.22
N SER A 86 -1.47 25.86 -28.37
CA SER A 86 -1.69 27.28 -28.70
C SER A 86 -3.15 27.67 -28.90
N GLU A 87 -4.03 26.69 -28.93
CA GLU A 87 -5.46 26.84 -29.17
C GLU A 87 -6.24 26.16 -28.04
N ALA A 88 -7.42 26.67 -27.74
CA ALA A 88 -8.27 26.10 -26.70
C ALA A 88 -8.60 24.62 -26.99
N GLY A 89 -8.51 23.77 -25.97
CA GLY A 89 -8.79 22.35 -26.08
C GLY A 89 -8.15 21.51 -24.97
N LEU A 90 -8.48 20.23 -24.94
CA LEU A 90 -7.90 19.26 -24.00
C LEU A 90 -6.42 19.04 -24.31
N MET A 91 -5.55 19.25 -23.31
CA MET A 91 -4.11 18.96 -23.41
C MET A 91 -3.83 17.49 -23.08
N GLY A 92 -4.57 16.94 -22.12
CA GLY A 92 -4.46 15.54 -21.72
C GLY A 92 -5.14 15.27 -20.38
N VAL A 93 -5.22 14.00 -20.02
CA VAL A 93 -5.76 13.52 -18.75
C VAL A 93 -4.75 12.56 -18.15
N ILE A 94 -4.43 12.74 -16.87
CA ILE A 94 -3.42 11.95 -16.15
C ILE A 94 -4.07 11.32 -14.92
N THR A 95 -3.86 10.01 -14.73
CA THR A 95 -4.20 9.32 -13.48
C THR A 95 -3.01 9.37 -12.51
N PHE A 96 -3.28 9.62 -11.24
CA PHE A 96 -2.26 9.74 -10.21
C PHE A 96 -2.31 8.56 -9.23
N ASP A 97 -1.51 7.53 -9.48
CA ASP A 97 -1.56 6.27 -8.72
C ASP A 97 -0.54 6.18 -7.56
N VAL A 98 0.39 7.14 -7.45
CA VAL A 98 1.42 7.16 -6.41
C VAL A 98 1.22 8.38 -5.51
N PRO A 99 1.12 8.22 -4.18
CA PRO A 99 0.95 9.34 -3.27
C PRO A 99 2.17 10.27 -3.26
N GLY A 100 1.95 11.54 -2.93
CA GLY A 100 2.99 12.54 -2.82
C GLY A 100 2.64 13.86 -3.53
N VAL A 101 3.63 14.75 -3.62
CA VAL A 101 3.46 16.08 -4.22
C VAL A 101 4.08 16.10 -5.61
N TYR A 102 3.25 16.38 -6.61
CA TYR A 102 3.62 16.54 -8.00
C TYR A 102 3.70 18.02 -8.34
N ASN A 103 4.91 18.50 -8.59
CA ASN A 103 5.16 19.86 -9.03
C ASN A 103 5.25 19.91 -10.55
N TYR A 104 4.69 20.96 -11.13
CA TYR A 104 4.76 21.22 -12.56
C TYR A 104 4.78 22.72 -12.84
N ASP A 105 5.32 23.07 -14.00
CA ASP A 105 5.34 24.45 -14.47
C ASP A 105 5.04 24.55 -15.97
N CYS A 106 4.97 25.77 -16.48
CA CYS A 106 4.94 26.03 -17.91
C CYS A 106 6.35 26.38 -18.39
N SER A 107 6.91 25.57 -19.29
CA SER A 107 8.27 25.74 -19.81
C SER A 107 8.37 26.80 -20.89
N MET A 108 7.23 27.26 -21.41
CA MET A 108 7.16 28.25 -22.47
C MET A 108 7.65 29.63 -22.02
N TYR A 109 8.59 30.20 -22.78
CA TYR A 109 8.99 31.63 -22.75
C TYR A 109 9.16 32.27 -21.35
N GLY A 110 9.63 31.50 -20.37
CA GLY A 110 9.85 32.01 -19.00
C GLY A 110 8.56 32.16 -18.18
N HIS A 111 7.44 31.56 -18.59
CA HIS A 111 6.18 31.59 -17.87
C HIS A 111 6.33 31.09 -16.43
N ALA A 112 7.10 30.02 -16.20
CA ALA A 112 7.44 29.55 -14.85
C ALA A 112 8.08 30.66 -13.99
N SER A 113 9.05 31.40 -14.53
CA SER A 113 9.70 32.52 -13.82
C SER A 113 8.76 33.68 -13.50
N MET A 114 7.63 33.76 -14.23
CA MET A 114 6.55 34.73 -14.00
C MET A 114 5.47 34.20 -13.05
N GLY A 115 5.63 32.99 -12.51
CA GLY A 115 4.72 32.40 -11.53
C GLY A 115 3.74 31.37 -12.09
N MET A 116 3.88 30.96 -13.35
CA MET A 116 3.09 29.86 -13.93
C MET A 116 3.64 28.49 -13.48
N VAL A 117 3.48 28.23 -12.19
CA VAL A 117 3.90 27.03 -11.47
C VAL A 117 2.70 26.52 -10.65
N ALA A 118 2.62 25.22 -10.44
CA ALA A 118 1.53 24.61 -9.69
C ALA A 118 1.94 23.27 -9.07
N SER A 119 1.10 22.78 -8.17
CA SER A 119 1.28 21.49 -7.52
C SER A 119 -0.02 20.71 -7.39
N ILE A 120 0.08 19.39 -7.47
CA ILE A 120 -0.97 18.45 -7.10
C ILE A 120 -0.45 17.64 -5.92
N THR A 121 -1.17 17.65 -4.80
CA THR A 121 -0.94 16.77 -3.66
C THR A 121 -1.86 15.57 -3.79
N VAL A 122 -1.28 14.39 -3.94
CA VAL A 122 -1.98 13.11 -3.98
C VAL A 122 -1.86 12.50 -2.60
N ASN A 123 -2.98 12.45 -1.87
CA ASN A 123 -3.02 11.77 -0.59
C ASN A 123 -3.04 10.27 -0.82
N GLU A 124 -2.50 9.51 0.14
CA GLU A 124 -2.74 8.07 0.21
C GLU A 124 -4.25 7.80 0.20
N GLN A 125 -4.65 6.78 -0.55
CA GLN A 125 -6.04 6.35 -0.57
C GLN A 125 -6.43 6.02 0.87
N GLY A 126 -7.43 6.72 1.41
CA GLY A 126 -8.02 6.32 2.68
C GLY A 126 -8.58 4.90 2.51
N CYS A 127 -8.28 4.03 3.46
CA CYS A 127 -8.92 2.72 3.57
C CYS A 127 -10.43 2.89 3.77
N GLU A 128 -11.23 1.87 3.42
CA GLU A 128 -12.62 1.77 3.85
C GLU A 128 -12.91 0.35 4.34
N ASP A 129 -13.71 0.24 5.40
CA ASP A 129 -14.26 -1.03 5.86
C ASP A 129 -15.61 -1.27 5.17
N ASP A 130 -15.77 -2.42 4.52
CA ASP A 130 -17.07 -2.88 3.98
C ASP A 130 -17.90 -3.56 5.08
N ASP A 131 -18.36 -2.75 6.04
CA ASP A 131 -19.23 -3.20 7.14
C ASP A 131 -20.53 -3.84 6.62
N SER A 132 -20.99 -3.43 5.44
CA SER A 132 -22.19 -4.02 4.81
C SER A 132 -21.95 -5.48 4.41
N PHE A 133 -20.77 -5.79 3.86
CA PHE A 133 -20.37 -7.17 3.61
C PHE A 133 -20.35 -8.00 4.90
N ILE A 134 -19.84 -7.43 5.99
CA ILE A 134 -19.79 -8.11 7.29
C ILE A 134 -21.21 -8.37 7.82
N GLU A 135 -22.09 -7.37 7.82
CA GLU A 135 -23.47 -7.52 8.25
C GLU A 135 -24.23 -8.57 7.41
N ASP A 136 -24.03 -8.56 6.08
CA ASP A 136 -24.68 -9.52 5.17
C ASP A 136 -24.25 -10.98 5.44
N ASN A 137 -22.99 -11.20 5.82
CA ASN A 137 -22.45 -12.55 6.05
C ASN A 137 -22.56 -13.02 7.50
N PHE A 138 -22.52 -12.10 8.48
CA PHE A 138 -22.40 -12.42 9.91
C PHE A 138 -23.46 -11.77 10.80
N GLY A 139 -24.38 -10.96 10.24
CA GLY A 139 -25.41 -10.24 11.01
C GLY A 139 -26.33 -11.15 11.84
N SER A 140 -26.51 -12.42 11.43
CA SER A 140 -27.24 -13.42 12.22
C SER A 140 -26.58 -13.77 13.57
N PHE A 141 -25.30 -13.45 13.72
CA PHE A 141 -24.52 -13.56 14.95
C PHE A 141 -24.36 -12.21 15.68
N PHE A 142 -25.11 -11.18 15.28
CA PHE A 142 -25.00 -9.80 15.78
C PHE A 142 -23.64 -9.14 15.53
N ILE A 143 -22.95 -9.57 14.47
CA ILE A 143 -21.71 -8.98 13.99
C ILE A 143 -22.08 -8.10 12.78
N THR A 144 -21.92 -6.79 12.94
CA THR A 144 -22.42 -5.79 11.98
C THR A 144 -21.33 -4.93 11.36
N ASP A 145 -20.09 -5.07 11.82
CA ASP A 145 -18.96 -4.27 11.40
C ASP A 145 -17.65 -5.04 11.53
N CYS A 146 -16.64 -4.55 10.83
CA CYS A 146 -15.31 -5.15 10.77
C CYS A 146 -14.66 -5.29 12.16
N ALA A 147 -14.79 -4.28 13.01
CA ALA A 147 -14.26 -4.30 14.37
C ALA A 147 -14.91 -5.41 15.22
N ALA A 148 -16.23 -5.60 15.12
CA ALA A 148 -16.96 -6.65 15.81
C ALA A 148 -16.56 -8.04 15.32
N LEU A 149 -16.30 -8.21 14.01
CA LEU A 149 -15.84 -9.50 13.49
C LEU A 149 -14.44 -9.83 13.99
N ILE A 150 -13.50 -8.89 13.93
CA ILE A 150 -12.13 -9.08 14.42
C ILE A 150 -12.15 -9.41 15.92
N ALA A 151 -12.95 -8.68 16.71
CA ALA A 151 -13.11 -8.95 18.14
C ALA A 151 -13.71 -10.35 18.40
N PHE A 152 -14.68 -10.78 17.59
CA PHE A 152 -15.27 -12.10 17.69
C PHE A 152 -14.26 -13.21 17.39
N LEU A 153 -13.43 -13.04 16.34
CA LEU A 153 -12.38 -13.99 15.98
C LEU A 153 -11.34 -14.10 17.09
N ALA A 154 -10.91 -12.98 17.67
CA ALA A 154 -10.01 -12.95 18.79
C ALA A 154 -10.59 -13.67 20.03
N ASP A 155 -11.83 -13.37 20.44
CA ASP A 155 -12.43 -13.97 21.65
C ASP A 155 -12.78 -15.46 21.48
N SER A 156 -13.24 -15.84 20.29
CA SER A 156 -13.75 -17.20 20.04
C SER A 156 -12.68 -18.19 19.62
N TYR A 157 -11.64 -17.73 18.93
CA TYR A 157 -10.61 -18.57 18.32
C TYR A 157 -9.20 -18.26 18.81
N ASP A 158 -9.03 -17.29 19.71
CA ASP A 158 -7.73 -16.81 20.21
C ASP A 158 -6.82 -16.29 19.09
N TYR A 159 -7.43 -15.79 18.02
CA TYR A 159 -6.70 -15.20 16.90
C TYR A 159 -6.09 -13.86 17.33
N SER A 160 -4.84 -13.66 16.96
CA SER A 160 -4.24 -12.33 16.90
C SER A 160 -5.01 -11.43 15.91
N ILE A 161 -4.75 -10.12 15.97
CA ILE A 161 -5.31 -9.18 14.99
C ILE A 161 -4.84 -9.57 13.57
N PHE A 162 -3.57 -9.93 13.42
CA PHE A 162 -3.01 -10.40 12.14
C PHE A 162 -3.72 -11.65 11.62
N GLU A 163 -3.93 -12.67 12.46
CA GLU A 163 -4.66 -13.89 12.06
C GLU A 163 -6.12 -13.59 11.71
N SER A 164 -6.75 -12.67 12.42
CA SER A 164 -8.11 -12.22 12.14
C SER A 164 -8.20 -11.52 10.78
N CYS A 165 -7.26 -10.61 10.49
CA CYS A 165 -7.14 -9.90 9.22
C CYS A 165 -6.70 -10.79 8.06
N SER A 166 -5.98 -11.87 8.35
CA SER A 166 -5.57 -12.89 7.38
C SER A 166 -6.60 -14.01 7.21
N TRP A 167 -7.73 -13.93 7.92
CA TRP A 167 -8.76 -14.94 7.83
C TRP A 167 -9.53 -14.81 6.52
N ASN A 168 -9.78 -15.93 5.84
CA ASN A 168 -10.49 -15.97 4.55
C ASN A 168 -11.93 -16.46 4.67
N GLY A 169 -12.47 -16.47 5.89
CA GLY A 169 -13.81 -16.98 6.19
C GLY A 169 -13.87 -18.49 6.45
N ALA A 170 -12.86 -19.27 6.05
CA ALA A 170 -12.93 -20.72 6.17
C ALA A 170 -12.75 -21.19 7.63
N PRO A 171 -13.47 -22.25 8.06
CA PRO A 171 -14.41 -23.07 7.29
C PRO A 171 -15.85 -22.56 7.32
N MET A 172 -16.12 -21.41 7.93
CA MET A 172 -17.48 -20.93 8.21
C MET A 172 -18.16 -20.35 6.97
N ASN A 173 -17.43 -19.52 6.22
CA ASN A 173 -17.84 -18.87 4.99
C ASN A 173 -16.75 -19.03 3.92
N ASP A 174 -17.12 -18.79 2.66
CA ASP A 174 -16.21 -18.73 1.53
C ASP A 174 -16.29 -17.33 0.93
N PHE A 175 -15.29 -16.49 1.20
CA PHE A 175 -15.23 -15.12 0.68
C PHE A 175 -14.72 -15.06 -0.78
N GLY A 176 -14.69 -16.19 -1.49
CA GLY A 176 -14.22 -16.21 -2.88
C GLY A 176 -12.73 -15.94 -3.03
N GLY A 177 -11.95 -16.21 -1.98
CA GLY A 177 -10.51 -16.00 -1.92
C GLY A 177 -10.07 -14.65 -1.33
N LEU A 178 -11.02 -13.78 -0.93
CA LEU A 178 -10.71 -12.57 -0.17
C LEU A 178 -10.32 -12.91 1.27
N LEU A 179 -9.45 -12.09 1.84
CA LEU A 179 -9.15 -12.05 3.27
C LEU A 179 -9.98 -10.97 3.96
N ILE A 180 -10.09 -11.03 5.29
CA ILE A 180 -10.70 -9.95 6.07
C ILE A 180 -9.96 -8.63 5.83
N SER A 181 -8.66 -8.63 5.60
CA SER A 181 -7.90 -7.41 5.25
C SER A 181 -8.31 -6.78 3.92
N ASP A 182 -8.87 -7.54 2.97
CA ASP A 182 -9.41 -6.99 1.71
C ASP A 182 -10.81 -6.36 1.89
N ILE A 183 -11.51 -6.74 2.97
CA ILE A 183 -12.88 -6.31 3.27
C ILE A 183 -12.88 -5.21 4.33
N CYS A 184 -11.97 -5.30 5.28
CA CYS A 184 -11.84 -4.49 6.48
C CYS A 184 -10.50 -3.76 6.47
N GLU A 185 -10.24 -3.04 5.38
CA GLU A 185 -8.93 -2.42 5.10
C GLU A 185 -8.49 -1.49 6.24
N CYS A 186 -9.42 -0.70 6.81
CA CYS A 186 -9.10 0.21 7.90
C CYS A 186 -8.91 -0.50 9.23
N SER A 187 -9.80 -1.44 9.54
CA SER A 187 -9.69 -2.19 10.78
C SER A 187 -8.44 -3.08 10.82
N CYS A 188 -7.86 -3.37 9.65
CA CYS A 188 -6.63 -4.14 9.47
C CYS A 188 -5.41 -3.29 9.06
N GLU A 189 -5.52 -1.96 9.06
CA GLU A 189 -4.45 -1.07 8.61
C GLU A 189 -3.21 -1.19 9.51
N GLY A 190 -2.03 -1.35 8.89
CA GLY A 190 -0.75 -1.43 9.60
C GLY A 190 -0.59 -2.68 10.49
N VAL A 191 -1.45 -3.70 10.29
CA VAL A 191 -1.35 -4.97 10.99
C VAL A 191 -0.33 -5.85 10.28
N GLU A 192 0.85 -5.96 10.88
CA GLU A 192 1.93 -6.83 10.43
C GLU A 192 1.97 -8.13 11.25
N GLU A 193 2.51 -9.19 10.67
CA GLU A 193 2.78 -10.42 11.42
C GLU A 193 3.88 -10.14 12.47
N GLU A 194 3.53 -10.24 13.75
CA GLU A 194 4.50 -10.22 14.85
C GLU A 194 5.34 -11.51 14.81
N THR A 195 6.39 -11.51 13.99
CA THR A 195 7.29 -12.66 13.84
C THR A 195 8.28 -12.72 15.00
N THR A 196 7.96 -13.52 16.01
CA THR A 196 8.94 -13.87 17.05
C THR A 196 9.86 -14.96 16.50
N THR A 197 11.14 -14.65 16.33
CA THR A 197 12.11 -15.64 15.84
C THR A 197 12.59 -16.57 16.94
N VAL A 198 13.22 -17.69 16.57
CA VAL A 198 13.89 -18.58 17.54
C VAL A 198 14.95 -17.83 18.34
N VAL A 199 15.66 -16.90 17.69
CA VAL A 199 16.67 -16.07 18.34
C VAL A 199 16.03 -15.16 19.38
N ASP A 200 14.89 -14.54 19.07
CA ASP A 200 14.18 -13.66 20.02
C ASP A 200 13.74 -14.43 21.27
N ILE A 201 13.30 -15.69 21.11
CA ILE A 201 12.95 -16.56 22.24
C ILE A 201 14.18 -16.87 23.11
N ILE A 202 15.34 -17.17 22.49
CA ILE A 202 16.57 -17.49 23.22
C ILE A 202 17.08 -16.27 23.98
N VAL A 203 17.16 -15.11 23.30
CA VAL A 203 17.63 -13.84 23.88
C VAL A 203 16.69 -13.33 24.97
N GLY A 204 15.39 -13.54 24.83
CA GLY A 204 14.39 -13.16 25.83
C GLY A 204 14.32 -14.08 27.06
N SER A 205 15.09 -15.19 27.09
CA SER A 205 14.99 -16.20 28.14
C SER A 205 16.09 -16.09 29.19
N GLU A 206 15.69 -15.99 30.46
CA GLU A 206 16.62 -15.91 31.61
C GLU A 206 17.46 -17.18 31.81
N ASP A 207 17.02 -18.34 31.27
CA ASP A 207 17.63 -19.66 31.49
C ASP A 207 18.54 -20.13 30.33
N HIS A 208 18.73 -19.33 29.28
CA HIS A 208 19.40 -19.77 28.04
C HIS A 208 20.62 -18.91 27.63
N ASN A 209 21.27 -18.25 28.58
CA ASN A 209 22.42 -17.35 28.30
C ASN A 209 23.60 -18.10 27.65
N THR A 210 23.84 -19.35 28.05
CA THR A 210 24.90 -20.19 27.47
C THR A 210 24.56 -20.61 26.04
N LEU A 211 23.29 -20.94 25.78
CA LEU A 211 22.80 -21.25 24.44
C LEU A 211 22.88 -20.04 23.52
N GLU A 212 22.47 -18.86 24.00
CA GLU A 212 22.58 -17.59 23.27
C GLU A 212 24.02 -17.34 22.81
N THR A 213 24.97 -17.41 23.76
CA THR A 213 26.40 -17.22 23.48
C THR A 213 26.90 -18.24 22.43
N ALA A 214 26.44 -19.49 22.51
CA ALA A 214 26.81 -20.54 21.56
C ALA A 214 26.25 -20.27 20.16
N VAL A 215 24.98 -19.84 20.04
CA VAL A 215 24.34 -19.48 18.77
C VAL A 215 25.07 -18.33 18.08
N ILE A 216 25.43 -17.30 18.85
CA ILE A 216 26.19 -16.14 18.35
C ILE A 216 27.58 -16.59 17.87
N THR A 217 28.30 -17.35 18.70
CA THR A 217 29.66 -17.81 18.39
C THR A 217 29.69 -18.73 17.16
N ALA A 218 28.63 -19.53 16.97
CA ALA A 218 28.47 -20.41 15.83
C ALA A 218 28.02 -19.68 14.54
N GLY A 219 27.66 -18.39 14.63
CA GLY A 219 27.15 -17.63 13.49
C GLY A 219 25.79 -18.11 12.99
N LEU A 220 24.93 -18.61 13.88
CA LEU A 220 23.62 -19.17 13.53
C LEU A 220 22.46 -18.18 13.66
N VAL A 221 22.72 -16.95 14.09
CA VAL A 221 21.69 -15.92 14.31
C VAL A 221 20.84 -15.73 13.06
N ASP A 222 21.44 -15.39 11.92
CA ASP A 222 20.70 -15.14 10.67
C ASP A 222 19.88 -16.36 10.22
N ALA A 223 20.41 -17.57 10.43
CA ALA A 223 19.74 -18.80 10.05
C ALA A 223 18.52 -19.09 10.95
N LEU A 224 18.62 -18.83 12.25
CA LEU A 224 17.55 -19.06 13.23
C LEU A 224 16.55 -17.89 13.33
N SER A 225 16.92 -16.73 12.79
CA SER A 225 16.01 -15.59 12.58
C SER A 225 15.24 -15.64 11.26
N GLY A 226 15.59 -16.56 10.37
CA GLY A 226 14.90 -16.74 9.08
C GLY A 226 13.57 -17.50 9.20
N GLU A 227 12.88 -17.65 8.07
CA GLU A 227 11.63 -18.40 7.99
C GLU A 227 11.83 -19.90 8.26
N GLY A 228 10.94 -20.47 9.07
CA GLY A 228 10.99 -21.86 9.53
C GLY A 228 10.44 -22.90 8.53
N PRO A 229 10.17 -24.14 8.98
CA PRO A 229 10.00 -24.56 10.38
C PRO A 229 11.32 -24.98 11.05
N PHE A 230 11.55 -24.50 12.28
CA PHE A 230 12.63 -24.97 13.15
C PHE A 230 12.06 -25.70 14.36
N THR A 231 12.75 -26.77 14.78
CA THR A 231 12.58 -27.34 16.12
C THR A 231 13.91 -27.24 16.83
N VAL A 232 13.99 -26.37 17.83
CA VAL A 232 15.19 -26.22 18.66
C VAL A 232 14.98 -26.92 19.99
N PHE A 233 15.85 -27.88 20.28
CA PHE A 233 16.00 -28.41 21.62
C PHE A 233 16.95 -27.48 22.37
N ALA A 234 16.39 -26.57 23.15
CA ALA A 234 17.13 -25.53 23.87
C ALA A 234 17.53 -26.04 25.28
N PRO A 235 18.80 -26.45 25.51
CA PRO A 235 19.28 -26.77 26.85
C PRO A 235 19.35 -25.52 27.72
N THR A 236 18.89 -25.62 28.96
CA THR A 236 19.04 -24.54 29.95
C THR A 236 20.49 -24.42 30.43
N ASP A 237 20.83 -23.29 31.05
CA ASP A 237 22.15 -23.06 31.66
C ASP A 237 22.51 -24.17 32.67
N ASN A 238 21.55 -24.63 33.48
CA ASN A 238 21.75 -25.78 34.38
C ASN A 238 22.10 -27.09 33.64
N ALA A 239 21.63 -27.27 32.41
CA ALA A 239 21.96 -28.44 31.61
C ALA A 239 23.40 -28.36 31.08
N PHE A 240 23.91 -27.16 30.78
CA PHE A 240 25.32 -26.95 30.48
C PHE A 240 26.21 -27.16 31.71
N ASP A 241 25.80 -26.65 32.88
CA ASP A 241 26.53 -26.83 34.14
C ASP A 241 26.66 -28.30 34.57
N ALA A 242 25.75 -29.16 34.11
CA ALA A 242 25.78 -30.59 34.39
C ALA A 242 26.80 -31.38 33.54
N LEU A 243 27.48 -30.74 32.57
CA LEU A 243 28.46 -31.40 31.72
C LEU A 243 29.78 -31.66 32.49
N PRO A 244 30.50 -32.77 32.20
CA PRO A 244 31.83 -33.01 32.77
C PRO A 244 32.84 -31.93 32.39
N GLU A 245 33.80 -31.64 33.29
CA GLU A 245 34.87 -30.65 33.02
C GLU A 245 35.61 -30.95 31.71
N GLY A 246 35.78 -29.91 30.88
CA GLY A 246 36.52 -29.97 29.61
C GLY A 246 35.70 -30.34 28.38
N THR A 247 34.37 -30.31 28.49
CA THR A 247 33.44 -30.26 27.35
C THR A 247 33.28 -28.82 26.88
#